data_AF-A0A124JTU5-F1
#
_entry.id   AF-A0A124JTU5-F1
#
_cell.length_a   1.000
_cell.length_b   1.000
_cell.length_c   1.000
_cell.angle_alpha   90.00
_cell.angle_beta   90.00
_cell.angle_gamma   90.00
#
_symmetry.space_group_name_H-M   'P 1'
#
loop_
_entity.id
_entity.type
_entity.pdbx_description
1 polymer ?
#
loop_
_entity_poly.entity_id
_entity_poly.type
_entity_poly.pdbx_seq_one_letter_code
_entity_poly.pdbx_strand_id
1 'polypeptide(L)' 'MLSRGRRGMILTTRADEVWIVESEEVADDLIGSKVIIEGVVAGMDRLRADWIGADSHSS' A
#
# COMPACT_ATOMS: atom_id res chain seq x y z
N MET A 1 -0.06 -4.81 5.06
CA MET A 1 0.89 -5.56 4.22
C MET A 1 0.65 -5.17 2.79
N LEU A 2 1.71 -4.87 2.04
CA LEU A 2 1.62 -4.55 0.63
C LEU A 2 1.76 -5.82 -0.20
N SER A 3 0.95 -5.97 -1.24
CA SER A 3 0.98 -7.10 -2.16
C SER A 3 0.74 -6.65 -3.59
N ARG A 4 1.11 -7.49 -4.56
CA ARG A 4 0.87 -7.22 -5.98
C ARG A 4 -0.27 -8.07 -6.50
N GLY A 5 -1.32 -7.43 -7.00
CA GLY A 5 -2.44 -8.06 -7.68
C GLY A 5 -2.43 -7.80 -9.18
N ARG A 6 -3.38 -8.42 -9.89
CA ARG A 6 -3.55 -8.24 -11.35
C ARG A 6 -3.83 -6.80 -11.78
N ARG A 7 -4.30 -5.94 -10.87
CA ARG A 7 -4.71 -4.55 -11.16
C ARG A 7 -3.81 -3.50 -10.51
N GLY A 8 -2.66 -3.90 -9.96
CA GLY A 8 -1.75 -3.01 -9.25
C GLY A 8 -1.44 -3.47 -7.84
N MET A 9 -1.02 -2.53 -7.00
CA MET A 9 -0.67 -2.78 -5.60
C MET A 9 -1.92 -2.83 -4.73
N ILE A 10 -1.90 -3.73 -3.75
CA ILE A 10 -2.98 -3.97 -2.80
C ILE A 10 -2.42 -3.86 -1.38
N LEU A 11 -2.99 -2.97 -0.59
CA LEU A 11 -2.71 -2.83 0.83
C LEU A 11 -3.80 -3.56 1.63
N THR A 12 -3.40 -4.53 2.45
CA THR A 12 -4.27 -5.15 3.45
C THR A 12 -3.91 -4.61 4.84
N THR A 13 -4.86 -4.02 5.55
CA THR A 13 -4.66 -3.49 6.91
C THR A 13 -4.77 -4.62 7.95
N ARG A 14 -4.48 -4.33 9.22
CA ARG A 14 -4.67 -5.31 10.32
C ARG A 14 -6.14 -5.56 10.65
N ALA A 15 -7.04 -4.71 10.16
CA ALA A 15 -8.49 -4.86 10.30
C ALA A 15 -9.12 -5.60 9.10
N ASP A 16 -8.29 -6.27 8.29
CA ASP A 16 -8.68 -6.97 7.06
C ASP A 16 -9.33 -6.08 5.99
N GLU A 17 -9.16 -4.75 6.08
CA GLU A 17 -9.56 -3.84 5.02
C GLU A 17 -8.58 -3.93 3.86
N VAL A 18 -9.11 -3.84 2.64
CA VAL A 18 -8.34 -3.98 1.40
C VAL A 18 -8.45 -2.69 0.59
N TRP A 19 -7.29 -2.15 0.24
CA TRP A 19 -7.16 -0.92 -0.53
C TRP A 19 -6.35 -1.17 -1.80
N ILE A 20 -6.82 -0.64 -2.92
CA ILE A 20 -6.06 -0.53 -4.16
C ILE A 20 -5.18 0.73 -4.04
N VAL A 21 -3.87 0.53 -4.12
CA VAL A 21 -2.91 1.62 -4.03
C VAL A 21 -2.58 2.11 -5.44
N GLU A 22 -2.88 3.37 -5.70
CA GLU A 22 -2.47 4.10 -6.89
C GLU A 22 -1.20 4.88 -6.55
N SER A 23 -0.09 4.57 -7.21
CA SER A 23 1.18 5.29 -7.07
C SER A 23 1.83 5.42 -8.44
N GLU A 24 2.49 6.55 -8.67
CA GLU A 24 3.31 6.77 -9.87
C GLU A 24 4.66 6.05 -9.76
N GLU A 25 5.16 5.86 -8.53
CA GLU A 25 6.39 5.12 -8.26
C GLU A 25 6.13 3.62 -8.07
N VAL A 26 7.05 2.82 -8.62
CA VAL A 26 7.02 1.36 -8.50
C VAL A 26 7.67 0.96 -7.18
N ALA A 27 6.85 0.70 -6.15
CA ALA A 27 7.29 0.20 -4.85
C ALA A 27 7.39 -1.34 -4.81
N ASP A 28 7.93 -1.95 -5.87
CA ASP A 28 8.02 -3.41 -6.02
C ASP A 28 8.91 -4.06 -4.96
N ASP A 29 9.88 -3.31 -4.43
CA ASP A 29 10.79 -3.70 -3.33
C ASP A 29 10.09 -3.80 -1.97
N LEU A 30 8.95 -3.11 -1.81
CA LEU A 30 8.15 -3.12 -0.58
C LEU A 30 7.07 -4.21 -0.58
N ILE A 31 6.94 -4.98 -1.66
CA ILE A 31 5.96 -6.06 -1.78
C ILE A 31 6.27 -7.17 -0.76
N GLY A 32 5.23 -7.63 -0.06
CA GLY A 32 5.34 -8.60 1.03
C GLY A 32 5.69 -7.98 2.38
N SER A 33 6.06 -6.70 2.42
CA SER A 33 6.41 -6.00 3.65
C SER A 33 5.21 -5.34 4.33
N LYS A 34 5.36 -5.07 5.62
CA LYS A 34 4.51 -4.09 6.31
C LYS A 34 4.99 -2.71 5.86
N VAL A 35 4.04 -1.86 5.48
CA VAL A 35 4.32 -0.54 4.95
C VAL A 35 3.41 0.48 5.63
N ILE A 36 3.88 1.73 5.63
CA ILE A 36 3.08 2.92 5.89
C ILE A 36 2.88 3.60 4.54
N ILE A 37 1.65 4.00 4.26
CA ILE A 37 1.30 4.75 3.05
C ILE A 37 0.70 6.08 3.49
N GLU A 38 1.27 7.17 3.01
CA GLU A 38 0.70 8.50 3.14
C GLU A 38 0.07 8.89 1.80
N GLY A 39 -1.09 9.52 1.85
CA GLY A 39 -1.84 9.85 0.64
C GLY A 39 -3.28 10.23 0.91
N VAL A 40 -4.09 10.21 -0.14
CA VAL A 40 -5.50 10.60 -0.11
C VAL A 40 -6.41 9.47 -0.59
N VAL A 41 -7.56 9.33 0.06
CA VAL A 41 -8.61 8.42 -0.40
C VAL A 41 -9.19 8.95 -1.71
N ALA A 42 -8.99 8.22 -2.79
CA ALA A 42 -9.38 8.58 -4.16
C ALA A 42 -10.69 7.90 -4.61
N GLY A 43 -11.24 7.01 -3.79
CA GLY A 43 -12.48 6.28 -4.08
C GLY A 43 -12.88 5.39 -2.91
N MET A 44 -13.87 4.52 -3.15
CA MET A 44 -14.43 3.65 -2.09
C MET A 44 -13.38 2.68 -1.52
N ASP A 45 -12.50 2.16 -2.37
CA ASP A 45 -11.45 1.19 -2.05
C ASP A 45 -10.08 1.63 -2.61
N ARG A 46 -9.92 2.90 -2.95
CA ARG A 46 -8.73 3.43 -3.64
C ARG A 46 -8.01 4.45 -2.79
N LEU A 47 -6.72 4.25 -2.61
CA LEU A 47 -5.79 5.16 -1.96
C LEU A 47 -4.78 5.63 -2.99
N ARG A 48 -4.74 6.93 -3.27
CA ARG A 48 -3.66 7.54 -4.03
C ARG A 48 -2.51 7.83 -3.07
N ALA A 49 -1.42 7.11 -3.24
CA ALA A 49 -0.23 7.24 -2.42
C ALA A 49 0.62 8.40 -2.90
N ASP A 50 0.88 9.34 -2.01
CA ASP A 50 1.89 10.39 -2.17
C ASP A 50 3.26 9.87 -1.70
N TRP A 51 3.27 8.93 -0.75
CA TRP A 51 4.48 8.29 -0.26
C TRP A 51 4.21 6.86 0.26
N ILE A 52 5.18 5.96 0.07
CA ILE A 52 5.15 4.57 0.55
C ILE A 52 6.51 4.27 1.21
N GLY A 53 6.50 3.77 2.44
CA GLY A 53 7.71 3.33 3.12
C GLY A 53 7.49 2.07 3.94
N ALA A 54 8.57 1.31 4.18
CA ALA A 54 8.52 0.17 5.06
C ALA A 54 8.17 0.61 6.50
N ASP A 55 7.29 -0.15 7.16
CA ASP A 55 7.11 -0.04 8.61
C ASP A 55 8.33 -0.68 9.28
N SER A 56 9.41 0.10 9.36
CA SER A 56 10.68 -0.29 9.95
C SER A 56 10.64 -0.27 11.48
N HIS A 57 9.53 -0.68 12.10
CA HIS A 57 9.59 -1.24 13.45
C HIS A 57 10.37 -2.55 13.39
N SER A 58 11.68 -2.41 13.21
CA SER A 58 12.70 -3.42 13.44
C SER A 58 12.54 -3.89 14.88
N SER A 59 12.01 -5.10 15.03
CA SER A 59 12.21 -5.90 16.24
C SER A 59 13.54 -6.63 16.15
#